data_AF-A0A4P9ZKQ6-F1
#
_entry.id   AF-A0A4P9ZKQ6-F1
#
_cell.length_a   1.000
_cell.length_b   1.000
_cell.length_c   1.000
_cell.angle_alpha   90.00
_cell.angle_beta   90.00
_cell.angle_gamma   90.00
#
_symmetry.space_group_name_H-M   'P 1'
#
loop_
_entity.id
_entity.type
_entity.pdbx_description
1 polymer ?
#
loop_
_entity_poly.entity_id
_entity_poly.type
_entity_poly.pdbx_seq_one_letter_code
_entity_poly.pdbx_strand_id
1 'polypeptide(L)'
;MQAVFSAMFYYAPIALYQGALMVGYTTVYTMAPVFSLVLDQDIADDTAMFYPELYKELTKGRSLSFKTFFWWLLISVYQAGAIMMLAIWLFDTEFIHIVSISFTALIFNELLMVAFEINTWHRYMIYSEVGSLLIYILSIYFLKSDFDPAFMLTWAFIWKLGVIILVSSFSLYVVKLIRRRYAPPSYSKLT
;
A
#
# COMPACT_ATOMS: atom_id res chain seq x y z
N MET A 1 -4.03 4.32 11.07
CA MET A 1 -4.33 5.76 10.97
C MET A 1 -5.40 6.17 11.97
N GLN A 2 -6.60 5.55 11.95
CA GLN A 2 -7.68 5.89 12.87
C GLN A 2 -7.27 5.95 14.34
N ALA A 3 -6.51 4.97 14.83
CA ALA A 3 -6.05 4.97 16.22
C ALA A 3 -5.16 6.19 16.57
N VAL A 4 -4.27 6.59 15.66
CA VAL A 4 -3.39 7.76 15.84
C VAL A 4 -4.23 9.04 15.80
N PHE A 5 -5.18 9.14 14.87
CA PHE A 5 -6.11 10.26 14.78
C PHE A 5 -6.94 10.39 16.07
N SER A 6 -7.58 9.32 16.53
CA SER A 6 -8.33 9.32 17.79
C SER A 6 -7.46 9.71 18.99
N ALA A 7 -6.20 9.28 19.05
CA ALA A 7 -5.29 9.66 20.13
C ALA A 7 -5.02 11.18 20.19
N MET A 8 -5.01 11.88 19.04
CA MET A 8 -4.89 13.35 19.01
C MET A 8 -6.12 14.05 19.57
N PHE A 9 -7.31 13.45 19.39
CA PHE A 9 -8.57 14.00 19.88
C PHE A 9 -8.95 13.44 21.25
N TYR A 10 -7.97 13.21 22.12
CA TYR A 10 -8.20 12.67 23.47
C TYR A 10 -9.04 11.38 23.48
N TYR A 11 -8.79 10.51 22.50
CA TYR A 11 -9.52 9.25 22.27
C TYR A 11 -11.01 9.43 21.93
N ALA A 12 -11.40 10.59 21.41
CA ALA A 12 -12.74 10.78 20.87
C ALA A 12 -13.01 9.83 19.68
N PRO A 13 -14.22 9.25 19.59
CA PRO A 13 -14.59 8.31 18.54
C PRO A 13 -14.99 9.02 17.24
N ILE A 14 -14.16 9.96 16.77
CA ILE A 14 -14.37 10.68 15.50
C ILE A 14 -13.80 9.83 14.37
N ALA A 15 -14.64 9.40 13.44
CA ALA A 15 -14.20 8.67 12.26
C ALA A 15 -13.43 9.60 11.31
N LEU A 16 -12.19 9.22 10.98
CA LEU A 16 -11.36 9.94 10.02
C LEU A 16 -11.92 9.84 8.59
N TYR A 17 -12.37 8.64 8.21
CA TYR A 17 -12.97 8.38 6.90
C TYR A 17 -14.44 8.01 7.09
N GLN A 18 -15.32 8.64 6.32
CA GLN A 18 -16.77 8.46 6.44
C GLN A 18 -17.37 7.83 5.19
N GLY A 19 -18.45 7.06 5.37
CA GLY A 19 -19.35 6.58 4.33
C GLY A 19 -18.64 6.07 3.07
N ALA A 20 -18.77 6.85 1.99
CA ALA A 20 -18.29 6.50 0.65
C ALA A 20 -16.78 6.29 0.57
N LEU A 21 -15.97 7.01 1.38
CA LEU A 21 -14.50 6.85 1.36
C LEU A 21 -14.08 5.48 1.87
N MET A 22 -14.71 5.02 2.96
CA MET A 22 -14.40 3.71 3.54
C MET A 22 -14.82 2.57 2.61
N VAL A 23 -15.99 2.69 1.98
CA VAL A 23 -16.47 1.72 0.99
C VAL A 23 -15.58 1.73 -0.25
N GLY A 24 -15.27 2.92 -0.79
CA GLY A 24 -14.41 3.08 -1.96
C GLY A 24 -13.01 2.49 -1.74
N TYR A 25 -12.42 2.72 -0.55
CA TYR A 25 -11.13 2.15 -0.18
C TYR A 25 -11.12 0.62 -0.26
N THR A 26 -12.07 -0.04 0.41
CA THR A 26 -12.06 -1.50 0.56
C THR A 26 -12.52 -2.25 -0.69
N THR A 27 -13.35 -1.62 -1.53
CA THR A 27 -13.99 -2.31 -2.65
C THR A 27 -13.49 -1.87 -4.02
N VAL A 28 -13.18 -0.59 -4.21
CA VAL A 28 -12.91 -0.03 -5.55
C VAL A 28 -11.43 0.28 -5.74
N TYR A 29 -10.84 1.06 -4.85
CA TYR A 29 -9.52 1.63 -5.09
C TYR A 29 -8.37 0.63 -4.90
N THR A 30 -8.51 -0.34 -3.98
CA THR A 30 -7.39 -1.26 -3.62
C THR A 30 -7.65 -2.72 -3.98
N MET A 31 -8.88 -3.09 -4.33
CA MET A 31 -9.27 -4.49 -4.51
C MET A 31 -8.65 -5.10 -5.78
N ALA A 32 -8.78 -4.45 -6.94
CA ALA A 32 -8.33 -5.02 -8.20
C ALA A 32 -6.81 -5.34 -8.25
N PRO A 33 -5.90 -4.47 -7.76
CA PRO A 33 -4.47 -4.77 -7.71
C PRO A 33 -4.15 -6.00 -6.84
N VAL A 34 -4.78 -6.11 -5.66
CA VAL A 34 -4.60 -7.25 -4.75
C VAL A 34 -5.08 -8.56 -5.39
N PHE A 35 -6.22 -8.55 -6.09
CA PHE A 35 -6.68 -9.74 -6.82
C PHE A 35 -5.76 -10.11 -7.98
N SER A 36 -5.16 -9.13 -8.65
CA SER A 36 -4.22 -9.43 -9.72
C SER A 36 -2.94 -10.11 -9.23
N LEU A 37 -2.53 -9.94 -7.97
CA LEU A 37 -1.41 -10.69 -7.38
C LEU A 37 -1.63 -12.21 -7.34
N VAL A 38 -2.88 -12.68 -7.38
CA VAL A 38 -3.18 -14.13 -7.45
C VAL A 38 -2.66 -14.75 -8.75
N LEU A 39 -2.51 -13.94 -9.79
CA LEU A 39 -1.99 -14.36 -11.09
C LEU A 39 -0.46 -14.18 -11.20
N ASP A 40 0.21 -13.65 -10.16
CA ASP A 40 1.66 -13.51 -10.14
C ASP A 40 2.33 -14.88 -9.98
N GLN A 41 3.40 -15.10 -10.74
CA GLN A 41 4.15 -16.36 -10.75
C GLN A 41 5.61 -16.08 -10.40
N ASP A 42 6.14 -16.76 -9.38
CA ASP A 42 7.56 -16.64 -9.00
C ASP A 42 8.51 -17.28 -10.05
N ILE A 43 8.05 -18.33 -10.72
CA ILE A 43 8.81 -19.14 -11.70
C ILE A 43 7.89 -19.63 -12.83
N ALA A 44 8.47 -19.92 -14.00
CA ALA A 44 7.74 -20.51 -15.12
C ALA A 44 7.31 -21.97 -14.82
N ASP A 45 6.18 -22.37 -15.40
CA ASP A 45 5.57 -23.71 -15.20
C ASP A 45 6.54 -24.85 -15.54
N ASP A 46 7.29 -24.72 -16.65
CA ASP A 46 8.28 -25.73 -17.08
C ASP A 46 9.36 -25.92 -16.01
N THR A 47 9.89 -24.82 -15.46
CA THR A 47 10.91 -24.85 -14.40
C THR A 47 10.37 -25.47 -13.11
N ALA A 48 9.11 -25.17 -12.76
CA ALA A 48 8.45 -25.77 -11.61
C ALA A 48 8.31 -27.30 -11.76
N MET A 49 8.06 -27.79 -12.97
CA MET A 49 8.00 -29.23 -13.28
C MET A 49 9.37 -29.91 -13.24
N PHE A 50 10.43 -29.24 -13.69
CA PHE A 50 11.80 -29.79 -13.66
C PHE A 50 12.38 -29.91 -12.23
N TYR A 51 11.96 -29.03 -11.31
CA TYR A 51 12.51 -28.97 -9.94
C TYR A 51 11.43 -29.20 -8.86
N PRO A 52 10.96 -30.46 -8.67
CA PRO A 52 9.94 -30.79 -7.67
C PRO A 52 10.40 -30.53 -6.22
N GLU A 53 11.70 -30.33 -5.97
CA GLU A 53 12.22 -29.92 -4.66
C GLU A 53 11.67 -28.56 -4.21
N LEU A 54 11.38 -27.65 -5.15
CA LEU A 54 10.80 -26.33 -4.84
C LEU A 54 9.44 -26.49 -4.16
N TYR A 55 8.63 -27.46 -4.60
CA TYR A 55 7.35 -27.77 -3.98
C TYR A 55 7.53 -28.33 -2.55
N LYS A 56 8.53 -29.18 -2.32
CA LYS A 56 8.85 -29.70 -0.97
C LYS A 56 9.29 -28.60 0.00
N GLU A 57 9.75 -27.44 -0.48
CA GLU A 57 10.06 -26.31 0.39
C GLU A 57 8.80 -25.56 0.84
N LEU A 58 7.81 -25.45 -0.03
CA LEU A 58 6.52 -24.79 0.29
C LEU A 58 5.76 -25.55 1.39
N THR A 59 5.83 -26.88 1.40
CA THR A 59 5.18 -27.71 2.43
C THR A 59 5.76 -27.51 3.84
N LYS A 60 6.95 -26.90 3.97
CA LYS A 60 7.54 -26.54 5.27
C LYS A 60 6.85 -25.35 5.95
N GLY A 61 5.89 -24.69 5.27
CA GLY A 61 5.08 -23.62 5.86
C GLY A 61 5.86 -22.36 6.25
N ARG A 62 7.04 -22.14 5.67
CA ARG A 62 7.93 -21.02 6.05
C ARG A 62 7.42 -19.67 5.52
N SER A 63 6.63 -19.67 4.45
CA SER A 63 6.11 -18.46 3.82
C SER A 63 4.92 -17.85 4.57
N LEU A 64 4.05 -18.68 5.12
CA LEU A 64 2.81 -18.26 5.80
C LEU A 64 2.83 -18.74 7.25
N SER A 65 3.50 -17.95 8.10
CA SER A 65 3.68 -18.24 9.52
C SER A 65 3.25 -17.06 10.39
N PHE A 66 3.03 -17.29 11.69
CA PHE A 66 2.78 -16.19 12.62
C PHE A 66 3.90 -15.16 12.63
N LYS A 67 5.15 -15.60 12.44
CA LYS A 67 6.30 -14.71 12.32
C LYS A 67 6.13 -13.73 11.16
N THR A 68 5.80 -14.23 9.96
CA THR A 68 5.60 -13.37 8.79
C THR A 68 4.39 -12.47 8.96
N PHE A 69 3.31 -12.97 9.56
CA PHE A 69 2.13 -12.15 9.88
C PHE A 69 2.48 -10.96 10.80
N PHE A 70 3.14 -11.19 11.94
CA PHE A 70 3.51 -10.11 12.86
C PHE A 70 4.49 -9.12 12.24
N TRP A 71 5.40 -9.58 11.38
CA TRP A 71 6.28 -8.69 10.62
C TRP A 71 5.48 -7.76 9.68
N TRP A 72 4.55 -8.30 8.89
CA TRP A 72 3.68 -7.49 8.04
C TRP A 72 2.79 -6.55 8.84
N LEU A 73 2.29 -6.99 9.99
CA LEU A 73 1.49 -6.16 10.90
C LEU A 73 2.31 -4.98 11.43
N LEU A 74 3.56 -5.19 11.85
CA LEU A 74 4.44 -4.11 12.30
C LEU A 74 4.74 -3.10 11.19
N ILE A 75 4.99 -3.57 9.96
CA ILE A 75 5.20 -2.68 8.80
C ILE A 75 3.93 -1.86 8.54
N SER A 76 2.76 -2.49 8.56
CA SER A 76 1.48 -1.79 8.36
C SER A 76 1.21 -0.73 9.44
N VAL A 77 1.53 -1.04 10.71
CA VAL A 77 1.42 -0.08 11.82
C VAL A 77 2.38 1.09 11.61
N TYR A 78 3.62 0.82 11.19
CA TYR A 78 4.60 1.87 10.87
C TYR A 78 4.10 2.77 9.74
N GLN A 79 3.68 2.21 8.60
CA GLN A 79 3.20 2.97 7.45
C GLN A 79 2.01 3.85 7.83
N ALA A 80 1.01 3.25 8.50
CA ALA A 80 -0.18 3.95 8.93
C ALA A 80 0.12 5.04 9.97
N GLY A 81 1.14 4.85 10.81
CA GLY A 81 1.63 5.88 11.74
C GLY A 81 2.39 6.99 11.03
N ALA A 82 3.31 6.64 10.13
CA ALA A 82 4.12 7.57 9.35
C ALA A 82 3.25 8.49 8.50
N ILE A 83 2.25 7.94 7.78
CA ILE A 83 1.30 8.73 6.98
C ILE A 83 0.61 9.77 7.85
N MET A 84 0.05 9.36 9.00
CA MET A 84 -0.71 10.26 9.86
C MET A 84 0.19 11.34 10.49
N MET A 85 1.30 10.94 11.11
CA MET A 85 2.21 11.86 11.79
C MET A 85 2.83 12.88 10.83
N LEU A 86 3.24 12.44 9.63
CA LEU A 86 3.79 13.35 8.62
C LEU A 86 2.72 14.24 8.01
N ALA A 87 1.49 13.74 7.81
CA ALA A 87 0.40 14.57 7.32
C ALA A 87 0.12 15.74 8.28
N ILE A 88 0.08 15.48 9.59
CA ILE A 88 -0.12 16.52 10.61
C ILE A 88 1.07 17.49 10.64
N TRP A 89 2.28 16.97 10.56
CA TRP A 89 3.49 17.79 10.67
C TRP A 89 3.73 18.67 9.43
N LEU A 90 3.47 18.15 8.22
CA LEU A 90 3.69 18.88 6.96
C LEU A 90 2.51 19.79 6.60
N PHE A 91 1.31 19.52 7.08
CA PHE A 91 0.08 20.26 6.77
C PHE A 91 -0.60 20.80 8.04
N ASP A 92 0.20 21.28 8.99
CA ASP A 92 -0.24 21.85 10.27
C ASP A 92 -1.30 22.96 10.11
N THR A 93 -1.12 23.80 9.10
CA THR A 93 -1.96 24.95 8.74
C THR A 93 -3.20 24.55 7.94
N GLU A 94 -3.21 23.35 7.35
CA GLU A 94 -4.24 22.85 6.43
C GLU A 94 -4.95 21.62 7.00
N PHE A 95 -5.06 21.55 8.33
CA PHE A 95 -5.63 20.40 9.03
C PHE A 95 -7.08 20.09 8.61
N ILE A 96 -7.84 21.08 8.12
CA ILE A 96 -9.19 20.88 7.59
C ILE A 96 -9.18 19.87 6.42
N HIS A 97 -8.10 19.84 5.63
CA HIS A 97 -7.93 18.92 4.50
C HIS A 97 -7.25 17.60 4.89
N ILE A 98 -7.09 17.28 6.18
CA ILE A 98 -6.37 16.10 6.66
C ILE A 98 -6.95 14.79 6.10
N VAL A 99 -8.27 14.73 5.91
CA VAL A 99 -8.96 13.58 5.31
C VAL A 99 -8.48 13.38 3.88
N SER A 100 -8.49 14.44 3.06
CA SER A 100 -8.02 14.39 1.68
C SER A 100 -6.54 14.01 1.62
N ILE A 101 -5.69 14.61 2.44
CA ILE A 101 -4.24 14.34 2.47
C ILE A 101 -3.95 12.89 2.85
N SER A 102 -4.47 12.44 3.99
CA SER A 102 -4.19 11.10 4.53
C SER A 102 -4.79 9.99 3.68
N PHE A 103 -5.98 10.21 3.11
CA PHE A 103 -6.62 9.23 2.21
C PHE A 103 -5.86 9.11 0.89
N THR A 104 -5.42 10.24 0.30
CA THR A 104 -4.58 10.21 -0.91
C THR A 104 -3.28 9.47 -0.65
N ALA A 105 -2.59 9.81 0.45
CA ALA A 105 -1.33 9.16 0.82
C ALA A 105 -1.50 7.66 1.03
N LEU A 106 -2.61 7.24 1.64
CA LEU A 106 -2.96 5.83 1.82
C LEU A 106 -3.10 5.11 0.49
N ILE A 107 -3.94 5.61 -0.43
CA ILE A 107 -4.18 4.96 -1.72
C ILE A 107 -2.88 4.81 -2.51
N PHE A 108 -2.10 5.89 -2.61
CA PHE A 108 -0.83 5.83 -3.32
C PHE A 108 0.18 4.89 -2.66
N ASN A 109 0.24 4.86 -1.33
CA ASN A 109 1.15 3.96 -0.60
C ASN A 109 0.76 2.48 -0.78
N GLU A 110 -0.53 2.16 -0.81
CA GLU A 110 -1.02 0.79 -1.07
C GLU A 110 -0.75 0.35 -2.51
N LEU A 111 -1.07 1.18 -3.50
CA LEU A 111 -0.76 0.88 -4.91
C LEU A 111 0.74 0.70 -5.13
N LEU A 112 1.56 1.56 -4.53
CA LEU A 112 3.01 1.46 -4.62
C LEU A 112 3.54 0.21 -3.88
N MET A 113 2.95 -0.15 -2.73
CA MET A 113 3.26 -1.39 -2.03
C MET A 113 2.98 -2.62 -2.92
N VAL A 114 1.81 -2.66 -3.55
CA VAL A 114 1.44 -3.75 -4.46
C VAL A 114 2.40 -3.80 -5.63
N ALA A 115 2.63 -2.67 -6.32
CA ALA A 115 3.57 -2.57 -7.44
C ALA A 115 5.00 -3.03 -7.08
N PHE A 116 5.45 -2.80 -5.85
CA PHE A 116 6.74 -3.32 -5.39
C PHE A 116 6.73 -4.82 -5.12
N GLU A 117 5.60 -5.41 -4.75
CA GLU A 117 5.52 -6.84 -4.43
C GLU A 117 5.45 -7.73 -5.68
N ILE A 118 4.99 -7.19 -6.81
CA ILE A 118 4.96 -7.86 -8.12
C ILE A 118 6.32 -8.45 -8.49
N ASN A 119 6.35 -9.74 -8.82
CA ASN A 119 7.51 -10.38 -9.46
C ASN A 119 7.42 -10.32 -10.98
N THR A 120 6.25 -10.63 -11.55
CA THR A 120 6.03 -10.67 -13.01
C THR A 120 4.97 -9.67 -13.46
N TRP A 121 5.36 -8.80 -14.40
CA TRP A 121 4.46 -7.81 -14.96
C TRP A 121 3.64 -8.41 -16.11
N HIS A 122 2.42 -8.85 -15.82
CA HIS A 122 1.44 -9.21 -16.84
C HIS A 122 0.43 -8.09 -17.09
N ARG A 123 -0.25 -8.12 -18.24
CA ARG A 123 -1.14 -7.04 -18.70
C ARG A 123 -2.24 -6.70 -17.69
N TYR A 124 -2.86 -7.71 -17.06
CA TYR A 124 -3.91 -7.47 -16.07
C TYR A 124 -3.45 -6.72 -14.81
N MET A 125 -2.18 -6.87 -14.39
CA MET A 125 -1.63 -6.10 -13.25
C MET A 125 -1.48 -4.61 -13.61
N ILE A 126 -1.06 -4.32 -14.84
CA ILE A 126 -0.99 -2.94 -15.31
C ILE A 126 -2.39 -2.33 -15.36
N TYR A 127 -3.37 -3.08 -15.89
CA TYR A 127 -4.75 -2.61 -15.94
C TYR A 127 -5.39 -2.43 -14.56
N SER A 128 -5.07 -3.29 -13.58
CA SER A 128 -5.59 -3.15 -12.22
C SER A 128 -4.98 -1.96 -11.48
N GLU A 129 -3.66 -1.80 -11.51
CA GLU A 129 -2.94 -0.67 -10.91
C GLU A 129 -3.39 0.68 -11.51
N VAL A 130 -3.29 0.81 -12.84
CA VAL A 130 -3.65 2.04 -13.53
C VAL A 130 -5.15 2.30 -13.45
N GLY A 131 -5.98 1.26 -13.56
CA GLY A 131 -7.43 1.36 -13.44
C GLY A 131 -7.85 1.87 -12.08
N SER A 132 -7.29 1.29 -10.99
CA SER A 132 -7.54 1.75 -9.62
C SER A 132 -7.11 3.19 -9.40
N LEU A 133 -5.93 3.58 -9.90
CA LEU A 133 -5.45 4.96 -9.82
C LEU A 133 -6.40 5.92 -10.56
N LEU A 134 -6.83 5.57 -11.77
CA LEU A 134 -7.74 6.39 -12.57
C LEU A 134 -9.11 6.54 -11.90
N ILE A 135 -9.67 5.45 -11.37
CA ILE A 135 -10.95 5.50 -10.65
C ILE A 135 -10.82 6.39 -9.41
N TYR A 136 -9.71 6.31 -8.69
CA TYR A 136 -9.44 7.22 -7.57
C TYR A 136 -9.34 8.69 -8.02
N ILE A 137 -8.60 8.99 -9.09
CA ILE A 137 -8.50 10.36 -9.63
C ILE A 137 -9.88 10.88 -10.04
N LEU A 138 -10.70 10.07 -10.70
CA LEU A 138 -12.07 10.42 -11.04
C LEU A 138 -12.91 10.69 -9.79
N SER A 139 -12.76 9.89 -8.73
CA SER A 139 -13.51 10.06 -7.48
C SER A 139 -13.25 11.42 -6.80
N ILE A 140 -12.04 11.97 -6.91
CA ILE A 140 -11.70 13.30 -6.38
C ILE A 140 -12.59 14.39 -6.99
N TYR A 141 -12.92 14.28 -8.28
CA TYR A 141 -13.78 15.25 -8.96
C TYR A 141 -15.27 15.08 -8.65
N PHE A 142 -15.71 13.86 -8.32
CA PHE A 142 -17.11 13.56 -7.99
C PHE A 142 -17.43 13.81 -6.51
N LEU A 143 -16.54 13.44 -5.58
CA LEU A 143 -16.74 13.56 -4.13
C LEU A 143 -16.21 14.90 -3.59
N LYS A 144 -16.77 16.02 -4.10
CA LYS A 144 -16.39 17.38 -3.67
C LYS A 144 -16.75 17.72 -2.22
N SER A 145 -17.58 16.90 -1.58
CA SER A 145 -17.89 17.01 -0.15
C SER A 145 -16.67 16.70 0.73
N ASP A 146 -15.83 15.78 0.28
CA ASP A 146 -14.72 15.21 1.07
C ASP A 146 -13.34 15.59 0.52
N PHE A 147 -13.27 15.91 -0.77
CA PHE A 147 -12.04 16.34 -1.43
C PHE A 147 -12.15 17.77 -1.93
N ASP A 148 -11.08 18.54 -1.74
CA ASP A 148 -10.88 19.83 -2.38
C ASP A 148 -9.88 19.68 -3.55
N PRO A 149 -10.36 19.57 -4.81
CA PRO A 149 -9.48 19.39 -5.96
C PRO A 149 -8.53 20.58 -6.18
N ALA A 150 -8.93 21.80 -5.82
CA ALA A 150 -8.09 22.99 -6.00
C ALA A 150 -6.88 22.94 -5.07
N PHE A 151 -7.10 22.52 -3.82
CA PHE A 151 -6.01 22.27 -2.88
C PHE A 151 -5.10 21.12 -3.34
N MET A 152 -5.68 19.98 -3.73
CA MET A 152 -4.92 18.78 -4.10
C MET A 152 -4.04 18.95 -5.35
N LEU A 153 -4.42 19.81 -6.29
CA LEU A 153 -3.62 20.10 -7.48
C LEU A 153 -2.50 21.12 -7.23
N THR A 154 -2.47 21.73 -6.05
CA THR A 154 -1.43 22.72 -5.70
C THR A 154 -0.07 22.04 -5.61
N TRP A 155 0.96 22.70 -6.13
CA TRP A 155 2.34 22.19 -6.06
C TRP A 155 2.76 21.81 -4.63
N ALA A 156 2.37 22.64 -3.66
CA ALA A 156 2.61 22.40 -2.23
C ALA A 156 2.08 21.05 -1.74
N PHE A 157 0.89 20.66 -2.21
CA PHE A 157 0.30 19.38 -1.86
C PHE A 157 1.10 18.23 -2.45
N ILE A 158 1.43 18.29 -3.76
CA ILE A 158 2.08 17.20 -4.49
C ILE A 158 3.44 16.85 -3.89
N TRP A 159 4.30 17.83 -3.61
CA TRP A 159 5.62 17.52 -3.06
C TRP A 159 5.55 17.02 -1.62
N LYS A 160 4.68 17.59 -0.77
CA LYS A 160 4.49 17.13 0.61
C LYS A 160 3.92 15.72 0.64
N LEU A 161 2.94 15.43 -0.21
CA LEU A 161 2.38 14.09 -0.40
C LEU A 161 3.47 13.11 -0.86
N GLY A 162 4.31 13.51 -1.81
CA GLY A 162 5.45 12.71 -2.27
C GLY A 162 6.40 12.34 -1.12
N VAL A 163 6.72 13.29 -0.23
CA VAL A 163 7.53 13.02 0.97
C VAL A 163 6.85 12.01 1.89
N ILE A 164 5.54 12.14 2.14
CA ILE A 164 4.79 11.20 2.98
C ILE A 164 4.85 9.78 2.40
N ILE A 165 4.57 9.63 1.11
CA ILE A 165 4.59 8.33 0.42
C ILE A 165 5.99 7.74 0.48
N LEU A 166 7.04 8.52 0.16
CA LEU A 166 8.42 8.05 0.18
C LEU A 166 8.83 7.54 1.55
N VAL A 167 8.55 8.27 2.63
CA VAL A 167 8.92 7.86 3.99
C VAL A 167 8.11 6.64 4.44
N SER A 168 6.82 6.60 4.14
CA SER A 168 5.97 5.45 4.48
C SER A 168 6.42 4.18 3.74
N SER A 169 6.61 4.28 2.43
CA SER A 169 7.01 3.16 1.57
C SER A 169 8.48 2.74 1.77
N PHE A 170 9.32 3.60 2.35
CA PHE A 170 10.72 3.28 2.65
C PHE A 170 10.86 2.02 3.52
N SER A 171 9.96 1.83 4.50
CA SER A 171 9.97 0.64 5.36
C SER A 171 9.87 -0.67 4.57
N LEU A 172 8.99 -0.73 3.57
CA LEU A 172 8.83 -1.89 2.69
C LEU A 172 10.08 -2.13 1.85
N TYR A 173 10.63 -1.07 1.25
CA TYR A 173 11.80 -1.17 0.40
C TYR A 173 13.01 -1.73 1.16
N VAL A 174 13.25 -1.22 2.38
CA VAL A 174 14.32 -1.69 3.26
C VAL A 174 14.12 -3.16 3.63
N VAL A 175 12.90 -3.55 4.03
CA VAL A 175 12.60 -4.95 4.39
C VAL A 175 12.83 -5.88 3.20
N LYS A 176 12.36 -5.51 2.01
CA LYS A 176 12.52 -6.33 0.79
C LYS A 176 14.00 -6.47 0.41
N LEU A 177 14.77 -5.39 0.47
CA LEU A 177 16.21 -5.42 0.23
C LEU A 177 16.96 -6.33 1.22
N ILE A 178 16.68 -6.18 2.51
CA ILE A 178 17.32 -6.99 3.57
C ILE A 178 16.99 -8.47 3.34
N ARG A 179 15.72 -8.80 3.11
CA ARG A 179 15.30 -10.20 2.89
C ARG A 179 15.98 -10.80 1.66
N ARG A 180 16.04 -10.06 0.55
CA ARG A 180 16.68 -10.52 -0.70
C ARG A 180 18.19 -10.69 -0.55
N ARG A 181 18.85 -9.88 0.29
CA ARG A 181 20.32 -9.95 0.53
C ARG A 181 20.71 -11.06 1.50
N TYR A 182 20.00 -11.24 2.61
CA TYR A 182 20.40 -12.19 3.67
C TYR A 182 19.76 -13.57 3.54
N ALA A 183 18.60 -13.67 2.90
CA ALA A 183 17.88 -14.94 2.74
C ALA A 183 17.25 -15.02 1.34
N PRO A 184 18.08 -15.10 0.27
CA PRO A 184 17.56 -15.25 -1.08
C PRO A 184 16.73 -16.54 -1.19
N PRO A 185 15.59 -16.52 -1.89
CA PRO A 185 14.74 -17.68 -2.05
C PRO A 185 15.45 -18.76 -2.88
N SER A 186 15.16 -20.04 -2.63
CA SER A 186 15.87 -21.16 -3.28
C SER A 186 15.74 -21.15 -4.80
N TYR A 187 14.61 -20.67 -5.34
CA TYR A 187 14.42 -20.52 -6.79
C TYR A 187 15.36 -19.50 -7.42
N SER A 188 15.83 -18.48 -6.67
CA SER A 188 16.77 -17.48 -7.21
C SER A 188 18.16 -18.03 -7.55
N LYS A 189 18.43 -19.29 -7.19
CA LYS A 189 19.66 -20.01 -7.56
C LYS A 189 19.56 -20.73 -8.91
N LEU A 190 18.37 -20.80 -9.48
CA LEU A 190 18.09 -21.47 -10.75
C LEU A 190 18.09 -20.51 -11.94
N THR A 191 18.25 -19.21 -11.69
CA THR A 191 18.31 -18.11 -12.66
C THR A 191 19.68 -17.44 -12.54
#